data_AF-A0A072UE69-F1
#
_entry.id   AF-A0A072UE69-F1
#
_cell.length_a   1.000
_cell.length_b   1.000
_cell.length_c   1.000
_cell.angle_alpha   90.00
_cell.angle_beta   90.00
_cell.angle_gamma   90.00
#
_symmetry.space_group_name_H-M   'P 1'
#
loop_
_entity.id
_entity.type
_entity.pdbx_description
1 polymer ?
#
loop_
_entity_poly.entity_id
_entity_poly.type
_entity_poly.pdbx_seq_one_letter_code
_entity_poly.pdbx_strand_id
1 'polypeptide(L)'
;MALLLELLFLVVHPLAVANVNTIIAPALIGKDPTQQTEIDNFMVQKLDGTVNEWGWCKQKLGANAILAVSLAVCKAGANVLKIPLYKHIANIAGNKHLVLPVPAFNVINGGSHAGNKLAMQEFMVLPVGASSFKEAMKMGVEVYHHLKAVIKKKYGQDAVNVGDEGGFAPNIQENKEGLELLKSAIDKAGYTGKVVIGMDVAASEFYKEDKSYDLNFKEDNNDGSQKISGEALKDLYKSFVSEYPIVSIEDPFDQDDWEHYAKMTGEIGTNVQIVGDDLLVTNPKRVQKAIDSKACNALLLKVNQIGSVTESIEAVRMSKKAGWGVMTSHRSGETEDTFIADLAVGLSTGQIKTGAPCRSERLAKYNQLLRIEEELGAEAVYAGANFRTPVEPY
;
A
#
# COMPACT_ATOMS: atom_id res chain seq x y z
N MET A 1 22.09 13.24 18.75
CA MET A 1 22.38 11.87 19.25
C MET A 1 21.12 11.02 19.40
N ALA A 2 20.02 11.52 20.01
CA ALA A 2 18.77 10.75 20.10
C ALA A 2 18.11 10.44 18.74
N LEU A 3 18.30 11.29 17.73
CA LEU A 3 17.77 11.07 16.38
C LEU A 3 18.40 9.89 15.61
N LEU A 4 19.60 9.44 16.00
CA LEU A 4 20.34 8.39 15.29
C LEU A 4 19.96 6.96 15.73
N LEU A 5 19.25 6.81 16.85
CA LEU A 5 18.89 5.49 17.40
C LEU A 5 17.61 4.90 16.78
N GLU A 6 16.72 5.71 16.21
CA GLU A 6 15.53 5.22 15.48
C GLU A 6 15.83 4.75 14.05
N LEU A 7 17.04 4.98 13.53
CA LEU A 7 17.44 4.66 12.15
C LEU A 7 17.83 3.19 11.91
N LEU A 8 17.88 2.36 12.96
CA LEU A 8 18.57 1.07 12.93
C LEU A 8 17.88 -0.05 12.13
N PHE A 9 16.60 0.08 11.75
CA PHE A 9 15.86 -1.05 11.15
C PHE A 9 15.51 -0.91 9.67
N LEU A 10 15.58 0.28 9.08
CA LEU A 10 15.54 0.44 7.62
C LEU A 10 16.86 0.02 6.95
N VAL A 11 17.90 -0.21 7.74
CA VAL A 11 19.29 -0.31 7.30
C VAL A 11 19.94 -1.60 7.82
N VAL A 12 19.34 -2.76 7.53
CA VAL A 12 19.91 -4.08 7.92
C VAL A 12 21.20 -4.39 7.15
N HIS A 13 21.48 -3.67 6.07
CA HIS A 13 22.70 -3.84 5.29
C HIS A 13 23.85 -2.97 5.84
N PRO A 14 24.97 -3.55 6.31
CA PRO A 14 26.07 -2.81 6.94
C PRO A 14 26.61 -1.64 6.10
N LEU A 15 26.61 -1.78 4.76
CA LEU A 15 27.01 -0.72 3.85
C LEU A 15 26.10 0.51 3.93
N ALA A 16 24.80 0.32 4.06
CA ALA A 16 23.85 1.42 4.12
C ALA A 16 23.99 2.16 5.47
N VAL A 17 24.31 1.45 6.56
CA VAL A 17 24.61 2.07 7.87
C VAL A 17 25.89 2.89 7.77
N ALA A 18 26.91 2.34 7.11
CA ALA A 18 28.16 3.04 6.85
C ALA A 18 27.92 4.31 6.02
N ASN A 19 27.15 4.25 4.93
CA ASN A 19 26.79 5.40 4.10
C ASN A 19 26.10 6.50 4.91
N VAL A 20 25.15 6.14 5.80
CA VAL A 20 24.53 7.12 6.71
C VAL A 20 25.58 7.79 7.59
N ASN A 21 26.42 7.00 8.27
CA ASN A 21 27.34 7.51 9.29
C ASN A 21 28.53 8.30 8.71
N THR A 22 29.07 7.89 7.57
CA THR A 22 30.33 8.43 7.04
C THR A 22 30.14 9.41 5.89
N ILE A 23 28.99 9.38 5.20
CA ILE A 23 28.72 10.23 4.04
C ILE A 23 27.55 11.18 4.32
N ILE A 24 26.36 10.65 4.63
CA ILE A 24 25.15 11.47 4.75
C ILE A 24 25.20 12.35 6.00
N ALA A 25 25.47 11.77 7.17
CA ALA A 25 25.44 12.49 8.44
C ALA A 25 26.41 13.70 8.46
N PRO A 26 27.70 13.57 8.09
CA PRO A 26 28.61 14.72 8.03
C PRO A 26 28.12 15.84 7.09
N ALA A 27 27.44 15.49 6.00
CA ALA A 27 26.93 16.44 5.02
C ALA A 27 25.64 17.15 5.46
N LEU A 28 24.93 16.63 6.46
CA LEU A 28 23.68 17.21 6.98
C LEU A 28 23.84 17.95 8.32
N ILE A 29 24.96 17.79 9.04
CA ILE A 29 25.19 18.50 10.30
C ILE A 29 25.10 20.02 10.07
N GLY A 30 24.29 20.69 10.90
CA GLY A 30 24.06 22.14 10.84
C GLY A 30 22.93 22.57 9.91
N LYS A 31 22.28 21.65 9.19
CA LYS A 31 21.07 21.96 8.40
C LYS A 31 19.82 21.98 9.27
N ASP A 32 18.85 22.82 8.88
CA ASP A 32 17.54 22.91 9.52
C ASP A 32 16.63 21.75 9.10
N PRO A 33 16.19 20.87 10.02
CA PRO A 33 15.36 19.71 9.67
C PRO A 33 13.96 20.08 9.19
N THR A 34 13.52 21.34 9.31
CA THR A 34 12.24 21.79 8.72
C THR A 34 12.32 21.96 7.20
N GLN A 35 13.52 22.02 6.62
CA GLN A 35 13.75 22.15 5.18
C GLN A 35 13.77 20.78 4.47
N GLN A 36 12.69 20.01 4.62
CA GLN A 36 12.57 18.63 4.11
C GLN A 36 12.97 18.51 2.63
N THR A 37 12.37 19.34 1.77
CA THR A 37 12.60 19.36 0.32
C THR A 37 14.06 19.66 -0.02
N GLU A 38 14.71 20.58 0.70
CA GLU A 38 16.12 20.90 0.46
C GLU A 38 17.02 19.72 0.83
N ILE A 39 16.78 19.11 2.00
CA ILE A 39 17.59 18.01 2.51
C ILE A 39 17.44 16.76 1.63
N ASP A 40 16.21 16.38 1.27
CA ASP A 40 15.96 15.23 0.40
C ASP A 40 16.61 15.43 -0.97
N ASN A 41 16.42 16.59 -1.60
CA ASN A 41 17.04 16.90 -2.89
C ASN A 41 18.57 16.90 -2.80
N PHE A 42 19.15 17.40 -1.71
CA PHE A 42 20.58 17.36 -1.51
C PHE A 42 21.11 15.92 -1.42
N MET A 43 20.45 15.04 -0.64
CA MET A 43 20.84 13.63 -0.55
C MET A 43 20.71 12.92 -1.91
N VAL A 44 19.58 13.08 -2.58
CA VAL A 44 19.27 12.36 -3.83
C VAL A 44 20.10 12.87 -5.01
N GLN A 45 20.17 14.18 -5.20
CA GLN A 45 20.75 14.76 -6.42
C GLN A 45 22.25 15.06 -6.30
N LYS A 46 22.74 15.38 -5.09
CA LYS A 46 24.14 15.81 -4.88
C LYS A 46 25.00 14.74 -4.22
N LEU A 47 24.53 14.09 -3.16
CA LEU A 47 25.33 13.07 -2.46
C LEU A 47 25.31 11.73 -3.20
N ASP A 48 24.13 11.28 -3.61
CA ASP A 48 23.96 10.07 -4.40
C ASP A 48 24.22 10.32 -5.90
N GLY A 49 23.34 11.11 -6.56
CA GLY A 49 23.49 11.55 -7.93
C GLY A 49 23.30 10.47 -9.01
N THR A 50 22.88 9.26 -8.64
CA THR A 50 22.69 8.16 -9.61
C THR A 50 21.32 8.24 -10.27
N VAL A 51 21.28 7.99 -11.58
CA VAL A 51 20.06 8.01 -12.40
C VAL A 51 19.97 6.76 -13.27
N ASN A 52 18.74 6.35 -13.56
CA ASN A 52 18.39 5.44 -14.65
C ASN A 52 17.42 6.14 -15.62
N GLU A 53 16.86 5.40 -16.59
CA GLU A 53 15.90 5.92 -17.55
C GLU A 53 14.63 6.52 -16.88
N TRP A 54 14.27 6.01 -15.70
CA TRP A 54 13.12 6.44 -14.90
C TRP A 54 13.43 7.52 -13.84
N GLY A 55 14.67 8.02 -13.73
CA GLY A 55 15.04 9.12 -12.83
C GLY A 55 16.05 8.72 -11.76
N TRP A 56 16.00 9.36 -10.59
CA TRP A 56 16.98 9.16 -9.52
C TRP A 56 16.85 7.78 -8.87
N CYS A 57 17.81 6.89 -9.10
CA CYS A 57 17.74 5.49 -8.71
C CYS A 57 18.41 5.18 -7.36
N LYS A 58 19.14 6.14 -6.79
CA LYS A 58 19.67 6.08 -5.40
C LYS A 58 20.58 4.86 -5.15
N GLN A 59 21.25 4.39 -6.21
CA GLN A 59 22.03 3.15 -6.19
C GLN A 59 23.36 3.29 -5.43
N LYS A 60 23.94 4.49 -5.36
CA LYS A 60 25.24 4.70 -4.73
C LYS A 60 25.15 4.66 -3.21
N LEU A 61 24.18 5.38 -2.63
CA LEU A 61 23.98 5.45 -1.19
C LEU A 61 23.00 4.40 -0.68
N GLY A 62 22.09 3.95 -1.54
CA GLY A 62 20.98 3.07 -1.22
C GLY A 62 19.73 3.87 -0.86
N ALA A 63 18.61 3.56 -1.52
CA ALA A 63 17.31 4.16 -1.23
C ALA A 63 16.89 3.98 0.23
N ASN A 64 17.28 2.87 0.86
CA ASN A 64 17.06 2.61 2.28
C ASN A 64 17.83 3.56 3.21
N ALA A 65 19.09 3.88 2.91
CA ALA A 65 19.88 4.85 3.67
C ALA A 65 19.28 6.26 3.57
N ILE A 66 18.96 6.69 2.34
CA ILE A 66 18.36 8.01 2.09
C ILE A 66 17.00 8.12 2.76
N LEU A 67 16.13 7.12 2.60
CA LEU A 67 14.80 7.13 3.19
C LEU A 67 14.86 7.20 4.71
N ALA A 68 15.70 6.38 5.35
CA ALA A 68 15.78 6.37 6.80
C ALA A 68 16.16 7.76 7.36
N VAL A 69 17.08 8.46 6.69
CA VAL A 69 17.43 9.84 7.05
C VAL A 69 16.30 10.82 6.73
N SER A 70 15.65 10.68 5.58
CA SER A 70 14.52 11.49 5.14
C SER A 70 13.36 11.46 6.14
N LEU A 71 12.98 10.26 6.61
CA LEU A 71 11.94 10.06 7.63
C LEU A 71 12.35 10.67 8.98
N ALA A 72 13.60 10.47 9.41
CA ALA A 72 14.11 11.03 10.66
C ALA A 72 14.15 12.56 10.64
N VAL A 73 14.53 13.16 9.50
CA VAL A 73 14.49 14.61 9.27
C VAL A 73 13.05 15.12 9.37
N CYS A 74 12.08 14.43 8.76
CA CYS A 74 10.67 14.81 8.84
C CYS A 74 10.15 14.79 10.29
N LYS A 75 10.47 13.73 11.06
CA LYS A 75 10.16 13.67 12.50
C LYS A 75 10.83 14.79 13.29
N ALA A 76 12.10 15.10 13.00
CA ALA A 76 12.80 16.21 13.63
C ALA A 76 12.18 17.57 13.31
N GLY A 77 11.77 17.80 12.05
CA GLY A 77 11.07 19.00 11.61
C GLY A 77 9.77 19.21 12.38
N ALA A 78 8.95 18.15 12.53
CA ALA A 78 7.74 18.18 13.34
C ALA A 78 8.03 18.54 14.81
N ASN A 79 9.07 17.93 15.40
CA ASN A 79 9.48 18.21 16.78
C ASN A 79 9.99 19.64 16.99
N VAL A 80 10.78 20.18 16.05
CA VAL A 80 11.24 21.59 16.09
C VAL A 80 10.06 22.55 16.07
N LEU A 81 9.06 22.26 15.22
CA LEU A 81 7.83 23.04 15.10
C LEU A 81 6.83 22.78 16.25
N LYS A 82 7.08 21.78 17.09
CA LYS A 82 6.20 21.34 18.19
C LYS A 82 4.77 21.02 17.71
N ILE A 83 4.68 20.37 16.56
CA ILE A 83 3.41 19.88 15.99
C ILE A 83 3.47 18.37 15.79
N PRO A 84 2.31 17.68 15.80
CA PRO A 84 2.24 16.27 15.41
C PRO A 84 2.78 16.04 13.99
N LEU A 85 3.33 14.85 13.76
CA LEU A 85 3.96 14.49 12.50
C LEU A 85 2.99 14.58 11.31
N TYR A 86 1.76 14.08 11.43
CA TYR A 86 0.76 14.22 10.36
C TYR A 86 0.46 15.69 9.99
N LYS A 87 0.47 16.63 10.96
CA LYS A 87 0.31 18.07 10.66
C LYS A 87 1.54 18.63 9.96
N HIS A 88 2.74 18.20 10.34
CA HIS A 88 3.97 18.60 9.66
C HIS A 88 3.98 18.12 8.19
N ILE A 89 3.63 16.86 7.96
CA ILE A 89 3.49 16.29 6.61
C ILE A 89 2.44 17.06 5.80
N ALA A 90 1.28 17.36 6.40
CA ALA A 90 0.25 18.16 5.75
C ALA A 90 0.75 19.55 5.35
N ASN A 91 1.52 20.22 6.21
CA ASN A 91 2.12 21.52 5.91
C ASN A 91 3.12 21.45 4.75
N ILE A 92 3.96 20.41 4.69
CA ILE A 92 4.89 20.20 3.56
C ILE A 92 4.11 19.96 2.26
N ALA A 93 3.04 19.16 2.32
CA ALA A 93 2.21 18.83 1.17
C ALA A 93 1.25 19.96 0.74
N GLY A 94 1.04 20.98 1.60
CA GLY A 94 0.05 22.04 1.37
C GLY A 94 -1.40 21.63 1.65
N ASN A 95 -1.62 20.50 2.32
CA ASN A 95 -2.95 19.99 2.63
C ASN A 95 -3.55 20.72 3.84
N LYS A 96 -4.77 21.24 3.65
CA LYS A 96 -5.51 21.94 4.71
C LYS A 96 -6.58 21.09 5.38
N HIS A 97 -7.11 20.12 4.64
CA HIS A 97 -8.18 19.25 5.10
C HIS A 97 -7.63 17.85 5.29
N LEU A 98 -7.67 17.36 6.52
CA LEU A 98 -7.19 16.03 6.89
C LEU A 98 -8.34 15.04 6.86
N VAL A 99 -8.06 13.82 6.43
CA VAL A 99 -9.00 12.70 6.50
C VAL A 99 -8.34 11.47 7.09
N LEU A 100 -9.08 10.73 7.89
CA LEU A 100 -8.71 9.40 8.32
C LEU A 100 -8.99 8.41 7.18
N PRO A 101 -8.02 7.54 6.84
CA PRO A 101 -8.14 6.64 5.71
C PRO A 101 -9.05 5.44 6.00
N VAL A 102 -9.72 4.91 4.98
CA VAL A 102 -10.30 3.56 5.04
C VAL A 102 -9.16 2.53 5.10
N PRO A 103 -9.11 1.66 6.13
CA PRO A 103 -8.13 0.59 6.18
C PRO A 103 -8.52 -0.55 5.22
N ALA A 104 -7.58 -0.98 4.39
CA ALA A 104 -7.65 -2.20 3.59
C ALA A 104 -6.88 -3.31 4.32
N PHE A 105 -7.62 -4.18 5.00
CA PHE A 105 -7.04 -5.26 5.80
C PHE A 105 -6.77 -6.47 4.91
N ASN A 106 -5.51 -6.85 4.72
CA ASN A 106 -5.16 -8.12 4.07
C ASN A 106 -5.57 -9.30 4.98
N VAL A 107 -6.48 -10.15 4.51
CA VAL A 107 -7.08 -11.21 5.35
C VAL A 107 -6.93 -12.63 4.79
N ILE A 108 -6.71 -12.78 3.48
CA ILE A 108 -6.34 -14.06 2.84
C ILE A 108 -5.14 -13.79 1.92
N ASN A 109 -4.12 -14.63 2.07
CA ASN A 109 -2.90 -14.57 1.28
C ASN A 109 -2.85 -15.70 0.25
N GLY A 110 -2.34 -15.39 -0.94
CA GLY A 110 -1.92 -16.31 -1.98
C GLY A 110 -0.60 -15.86 -2.59
N GLY A 111 -0.42 -16.12 -3.89
CA GLY A 111 0.75 -15.69 -4.66
C GLY A 111 2.06 -16.07 -3.97
N SER A 112 3.03 -15.17 -3.99
CA SER A 112 4.34 -15.36 -3.36
C SER A 112 4.32 -15.21 -1.83
N HIS A 113 3.19 -14.78 -1.23
CA HIS A 113 3.02 -14.57 0.22
C HIS A 113 2.47 -15.79 0.99
N ALA A 114 2.20 -16.91 0.31
CA ALA A 114 1.64 -18.11 0.92
C ALA A 114 2.18 -19.40 0.29
N GLY A 115 2.04 -20.54 0.97
CA GLY A 115 2.38 -21.88 0.43
C GLY A 115 1.21 -22.60 -0.25
N ASN A 116 0.05 -21.96 -0.40
CA ASN A 116 -1.14 -22.53 -1.05
C ASN A 116 -1.05 -22.44 -2.59
N LYS A 117 -2.09 -22.91 -3.31
CA LYS A 117 -2.10 -22.88 -4.79
C LYS A 117 -2.67 -21.59 -5.39
N LEU A 118 -3.17 -20.69 -4.55
CA LEU A 118 -3.82 -19.45 -4.97
C LEU A 118 -2.82 -18.56 -5.70
N ALA A 119 -3.14 -18.14 -6.94
CA ALA A 119 -2.26 -17.29 -7.72
C ALA A 119 -2.25 -15.84 -7.24
N MET A 120 -3.43 -15.29 -6.92
CA MET A 120 -3.57 -13.88 -6.51
C MET A 120 -3.04 -13.69 -5.09
N GLN A 121 -2.32 -12.59 -4.86
CA GLN A 121 -1.50 -12.40 -3.68
C GLN A 121 -2.28 -12.03 -2.41
N GLU A 122 -3.24 -11.12 -2.51
CA GLU A 122 -3.95 -10.60 -1.34
C GLU A 122 -5.45 -10.43 -1.61
N PHE A 123 -6.26 -10.82 -0.63
CA PHE A 123 -7.67 -10.48 -0.59
C PHE A 123 -7.93 -9.69 0.68
N MET A 124 -8.41 -8.46 0.46
CA MET A 124 -8.56 -7.45 1.49
C MET A 124 -10.03 -7.16 1.80
N VAL A 125 -10.31 -6.72 3.02
CA VAL A 125 -11.61 -6.17 3.42
C VAL A 125 -11.49 -4.70 3.79
N LEU A 126 -12.43 -3.90 3.28
CA LEU A 126 -12.46 -2.44 3.44
C LEU A 126 -13.80 -2.01 4.08
N PRO A 127 -13.82 -1.52 5.33
CA PRO A 127 -15.04 -1.07 6.02
C PRO A 127 -15.42 0.35 5.60
N VAL A 128 -15.83 0.52 4.34
CA VAL A 128 -16.23 1.81 3.75
C VAL A 128 -17.51 2.39 4.36
N GLY A 129 -18.36 1.55 4.97
CA GLY A 129 -19.61 1.93 5.61
C GLY A 129 -19.51 2.26 7.11
N ALA A 130 -18.31 2.34 7.66
CA ALA A 130 -18.07 2.82 9.03
C ALA A 130 -18.21 4.35 9.11
N SER A 131 -18.59 4.89 10.27
CA SER A 131 -18.71 6.32 10.53
C SER A 131 -17.43 6.97 11.07
N SER A 132 -16.43 6.15 11.43
CA SER A 132 -15.17 6.57 12.05
C SER A 132 -14.09 5.53 11.78
N PHE A 133 -12.82 5.91 11.93
CA PHE A 133 -11.70 4.98 11.85
C PHE A 133 -11.76 3.92 12.97
N LYS A 134 -12.16 4.32 14.19
CA LYS A 134 -12.42 3.39 15.29
C LYS A 134 -13.48 2.34 14.97
N GLU A 135 -14.59 2.73 14.35
CA GLU A 135 -15.61 1.77 13.93
C GLU A 135 -15.10 0.88 12.79
N ALA A 136 -14.35 1.44 11.83
CA ALA A 136 -13.69 0.69 10.78
C ALA A 136 -12.76 -0.40 11.32
N MET A 137 -11.93 -0.07 12.32
CA MET A 137 -11.08 -1.04 13.00
C MET A 137 -11.89 -2.15 13.66
N LYS A 138 -12.98 -1.80 14.36
CA LYS A 138 -13.88 -2.79 14.96
C LYS A 138 -14.44 -3.74 13.90
N MET A 139 -14.99 -3.20 12.80
CA MET A 139 -15.54 -4.00 11.71
C MET A 139 -14.49 -4.95 11.12
N GLY A 140 -13.30 -4.46 10.81
CA GLY A 140 -12.20 -5.26 10.26
C GLY A 140 -11.76 -6.39 11.19
N VAL A 141 -11.59 -6.10 12.48
CA VAL A 141 -11.23 -7.09 13.52
C VAL A 141 -12.29 -8.18 13.65
N GLU A 142 -13.57 -7.79 13.71
CA GLU A 142 -14.67 -8.75 13.82
C GLU A 142 -14.77 -9.63 12.56
N VAL A 143 -14.68 -9.06 11.35
CA VAL A 143 -14.63 -9.84 10.10
C VAL A 143 -13.45 -10.80 10.08
N TYR A 144 -12.26 -10.36 10.48
CA TYR A 144 -11.05 -11.19 10.53
C TYR A 144 -11.22 -12.40 11.47
N HIS A 145 -11.81 -12.21 12.65
CA HIS A 145 -12.04 -13.32 13.59
C HIS A 145 -13.17 -14.27 13.13
N HIS A 146 -14.21 -13.76 12.47
CA HIS A 146 -15.22 -14.61 11.84
C HIS A 146 -14.62 -15.42 10.69
N LEU A 147 -13.77 -14.81 9.86
CA LEU A 147 -13.04 -15.49 8.80
C LEU A 147 -12.15 -16.59 9.37
N LYS A 148 -11.41 -16.32 10.45
CA LYS A 148 -10.63 -17.33 11.18
C LYS A 148 -11.47 -18.54 11.56
N ALA A 149 -12.67 -18.32 12.11
CA ALA A 149 -13.57 -19.39 12.50
C ALA A 149 -14.09 -20.19 11.29
N VAL A 150 -14.43 -19.51 10.19
CA VAL A 150 -14.87 -20.13 8.93
C VAL A 150 -13.76 -21.00 8.35
N ILE A 151 -12.53 -20.48 8.25
CA ILE A 151 -11.36 -21.20 7.75
C ILE A 151 -11.05 -22.40 8.63
N LYS A 152 -10.97 -22.22 9.96
CA LYS A 152 -10.69 -23.31 10.91
C LYS A 152 -11.70 -24.44 10.79
N LYS A 153 -12.99 -24.12 10.60
CA LYS A 153 -14.04 -25.11 10.45
C LYS A 153 -13.91 -25.90 9.14
N LYS A 154 -13.50 -25.26 8.05
CA LYS A 154 -13.45 -25.87 6.71
C LYS A 154 -12.12 -26.58 6.42
N TYR A 155 -10.99 -26.00 6.83
CA TYR A 155 -9.64 -26.47 6.47
C TYR A 155 -8.81 -26.92 7.68
N GLY A 156 -9.33 -26.82 8.90
CA GLY A 156 -8.65 -27.26 10.12
C GLY A 156 -7.79 -26.19 10.80
N GLN A 157 -7.15 -26.58 11.90
CA GLN A 157 -6.43 -25.66 12.80
C GLN A 157 -5.18 -25.05 12.14
N ASP A 158 -4.49 -25.77 11.28
CA ASP A 158 -3.23 -25.29 10.70
C ASP A 158 -3.46 -24.20 9.64
N ALA A 159 -4.65 -24.20 9.02
CA ALA A 159 -5.05 -23.22 8.02
C ALA A 159 -5.30 -21.80 8.59
N VAL A 160 -5.31 -21.64 9.92
CA VAL A 160 -5.43 -20.33 10.58
C VAL A 160 -4.12 -19.80 11.15
N ASN A 161 -3.00 -20.39 10.74
CA ASN A 161 -1.71 -19.71 10.79
C ASN A 161 -1.73 -18.51 9.84
N VAL A 162 -0.85 -17.55 10.10
CA VAL A 162 -0.81 -16.28 9.38
C VAL A 162 0.50 -16.13 8.61
N GLY A 163 0.43 -15.53 7.42
CA GLY A 163 1.61 -15.14 6.65
C GLY A 163 2.28 -13.88 7.18
N ASP A 164 3.20 -13.33 6.39
CA ASP A 164 4.02 -12.16 6.75
C ASP A 164 3.18 -10.95 7.16
N GLU A 165 2.03 -10.76 6.53
CA GLU A 165 1.15 -9.61 6.74
C GLU A 165 -0.04 -9.87 7.68
N GLY A 166 -0.07 -11.04 8.30
CA GLY A 166 -1.11 -11.42 9.26
C GLY A 166 -2.38 -12.02 8.65
N GLY A 167 -2.52 -12.03 7.32
CA GLY A 167 -3.59 -12.73 6.61
C GLY A 167 -3.47 -14.25 6.71
N PHE A 168 -4.58 -14.97 6.56
CA PHE A 168 -4.60 -16.44 6.58
C PHE A 168 -4.15 -17.01 5.23
N ALA A 169 -3.56 -18.20 5.25
CA ALA A 169 -3.15 -18.91 4.03
C ALA A 169 -3.84 -20.29 3.93
N PRO A 170 -5.19 -20.35 3.81
CA PRO A 170 -5.87 -21.62 3.64
C PRO A 170 -5.45 -22.29 2.32
N ASN A 171 -5.50 -23.62 2.27
CA ASN A 171 -5.17 -24.38 1.07
C ASN A 171 -6.33 -24.33 0.06
N ILE A 172 -6.57 -23.14 -0.49
CA ILE A 172 -7.53 -22.89 -1.57
C ILE A 172 -6.84 -22.94 -2.92
N GLN A 173 -7.57 -23.44 -3.93
CA GLN A 173 -7.07 -23.55 -5.30
C GLN A 173 -7.65 -22.47 -6.21
N GLU A 174 -8.94 -22.14 -6.05
CA GLU A 174 -9.62 -21.18 -6.90
C GLU A 174 -9.78 -19.83 -6.20
N ASN A 175 -9.49 -18.73 -6.91
CA ASN A 175 -9.67 -17.36 -6.39
C ASN A 175 -11.12 -17.09 -5.91
N LYS A 176 -12.10 -17.69 -6.61
CA LYS A 176 -13.51 -17.60 -6.26
C LYS A 176 -13.81 -18.18 -4.87
N GLU A 177 -13.11 -19.24 -4.47
CA GLU A 177 -13.25 -19.82 -3.14
C GLU A 177 -12.81 -18.85 -2.04
N GLY A 178 -11.72 -18.09 -2.26
CA GLY A 178 -11.28 -17.02 -1.37
C GLY A 178 -12.35 -15.93 -1.20
N LEU A 179 -12.95 -15.49 -2.31
CA LEU A 179 -14.02 -14.49 -2.31
C LEU A 179 -15.29 -14.97 -1.59
N GLU A 180 -15.67 -16.24 -1.74
CA GLU A 180 -16.80 -16.83 -1.00
C GLU A 180 -16.54 -16.93 0.51
N LEU A 181 -15.30 -17.24 0.92
CA LEU A 181 -14.91 -17.22 2.33
C LEU A 181 -15.07 -15.81 2.93
N LEU A 182 -14.62 -14.78 2.20
CA LEU A 182 -14.78 -13.38 2.62
C LEU A 182 -16.24 -12.97 2.71
N LYS A 183 -17.03 -13.27 1.69
CA LYS A 183 -18.47 -13.00 1.67
C LYS A 183 -19.17 -13.63 2.87
N SER A 184 -18.86 -14.91 3.16
CA SER A 184 -19.41 -15.60 4.33
C SER A 184 -18.96 -14.97 5.66
N ALA A 185 -17.70 -14.54 5.76
CA ALA A 185 -17.19 -13.90 6.98
C ALA A 185 -17.82 -12.52 7.22
N ILE A 186 -17.97 -11.70 6.17
CA ILE A 186 -18.62 -10.39 6.22
C ILE A 186 -20.08 -10.53 6.63
N ASP A 187 -20.80 -11.49 6.05
CA ASP A 187 -22.20 -11.76 6.37
C ASP A 187 -22.36 -12.20 7.84
N LYS A 188 -21.54 -13.15 8.31
CA LYS A 188 -21.57 -13.61 9.70
C LYS A 188 -21.23 -12.53 10.71
N ALA A 189 -20.36 -11.60 10.35
CA ALA A 189 -20.04 -10.45 11.18
C ALA A 189 -21.15 -9.37 11.16
N GLY A 190 -22.18 -9.51 10.32
CA GLY A 190 -23.29 -8.57 10.22
C GLY A 190 -22.95 -7.27 9.48
N TYR A 191 -21.94 -7.29 8.60
CA TYR A 191 -21.43 -6.09 7.91
C TYR A 191 -21.65 -6.10 6.39
N THR A 192 -22.53 -6.96 5.89
CA THR A 192 -22.96 -6.94 4.47
C THR A 192 -23.39 -5.54 4.05
N GLY A 193 -22.81 -5.05 2.94
CA GLY A 193 -23.05 -3.70 2.43
C GLY A 193 -22.28 -2.57 3.12
N LYS A 194 -21.58 -2.84 4.23
CA LYS A 194 -20.69 -1.88 4.92
C LYS A 194 -19.21 -2.21 4.73
N VAL A 195 -18.89 -3.49 4.59
CA VAL A 195 -17.54 -3.99 4.28
C VAL A 195 -17.53 -4.50 2.85
N VAL A 196 -16.60 -3.99 2.06
CA VAL A 196 -16.37 -4.34 0.65
C VAL A 196 -15.01 -5.02 0.50
N ILE A 197 -14.72 -5.55 -0.69
CA ILE A 197 -13.51 -6.33 -0.98
C ILE A 197 -12.55 -5.52 -1.84
N GLY A 198 -11.26 -5.65 -1.54
CA GLY A 198 -10.15 -5.24 -2.40
C GLY A 198 -9.27 -6.44 -2.71
N MET A 199 -8.50 -6.38 -3.79
CA MET A 199 -7.57 -7.45 -4.18
C MET A 199 -6.24 -6.85 -4.58
N ASP A 200 -5.14 -7.50 -4.22
CA ASP A 200 -3.85 -7.35 -4.88
C ASP A 200 -3.55 -8.66 -5.61
N VAL A 201 -3.46 -8.57 -6.92
CA VAL A 201 -3.25 -9.73 -7.77
C VAL A 201 -1.75 -10.03 -7.88
N ALA A 202 -0.89 -9.00 -7.89
CA ALA A 202 0.55 -9.11 -8.17
C ALA A 202 0.83 -9.93 -9.44
N ALA A 203 0.17 -9.59 -10.55
CA ALA A 203 0.16 -10.42 -11.76
C ALA A 203 1.54 -10.63 -12.41
N SER A 204 2.49 -9.73 -12.16
CA SER A 204 3.89 -9.87 -12.59
C SER A 204 4.52 -11.20 -12.11
N GLU A 205 4.13 -11.70 -10.92
CA GLU A 205 4.68 -12.93 -10.32
C GLU A 205 4.33 -14.19 -11.12
N PHE A 206 3.25 -14.14 -11.91
CA PHE A 206 2.79 -15.28 -12.71
C PHE A 206 2.64 -14.96 -14.18
N TYR A 207 3.19 -13.83 -14.64
CA TYR A 207 3.37 -13.52 -16.04
C TYR A 207 4.51 -14.34 -16.64
N LYS A 208 4.37 -14.76 -17.89
CA LYS A 208 5.29 -15.69 -18.59
C LYS A 208 5.90 -15.06 -19.83
N GLU A 209 7.04 -15.59 -20.27
CA GLU A 209 7.77 -15.11 -21.44
C GLU A 209 6.94 -15.11 -22.74
N ASP A 210 5.97 -16.02 -22.85
CA ASP A 210 5.02 -16.12 -23.96
C ASP A 210 3.88 -15.07 -23.90
N LYS A 211 3.97 -14.10 -22.98
CA LYS A 211 2.98 -13.05 -22.71
C LYS A 211 1.61 -13.58 -22.25
N SER A 212 1.63 -14.70 -21.55
CA SER A 212 0.46 -15.26 -20.86
C SER A 212 0.60 -15.13 -19.33
N TYR A 213 -0.51 -15.31 -18.63
CA TYR A 213 -0.61 -15.34 -17.18
C TYR A 213 -0.97 -16.75 -16.72
N ASP A 214 -0.18 -17.31 -15.81
CA ASP A 214 -0.32 -18.70 -15.37
C ASP A 214 -0.92 -18.78 -13.97
N LEU A 215 -2.22 -19.07 -13.88
CA LEU A 215 -2.93 -19.13 -12.60
C LEU A 215 -2.56 -20.35 -11.74
N ASN A 216 -1.69 -21.24 -12.24
CA ASN A 216 -1.20 -22.42 -11.51
C ASN A 216 0.33 -22.43 -11.38
N PHE A 217 0.97 -21.25 -11.43
CA PHE A 217 2.43 -21.10 -11.50
C PHE A 217 3.23 -21.74 -10.35
N LYS A 218 2.56 -22.07 -9.24
CA LYS A 218 3.16 -22.65 -8.03
C LYS A 218 3.13 -24.18 -8.00
N GLU A 219 2.46 -24.81 -8.96
CA GLU A 219 2.37 -26.27 -9.03
C GLU A 219 3.63 -26.86 -9.67
N ASP A 220 4.27 -27.82 -8.98
CA ASP A 220 5.48 -28.47 -9.48
C ASP A 220 5.24 -29.21 -10.81
N ASN A 221 4.06 -29.82 -10.97
CA ASN A 221 3.65 -30.55 -12.17
C ASN A 221 2.70 -29.72 -13.06
N ASN A 222 3.01 -28.43 -13.25
CA ASN A 222 2.20 -27.54 -14.07
C ASN A 222 2.31 -27.89 -15.57
N ASP A 223 1.19 -28.30 -16.17
CA ASP A 223 1.08 -28.65 -17.59
C ASP A 223 0.79 -27.45 -18.51
N GLY A 224 0.69 -26.25 -17.94
CA GLY A 224 0.39 -25.00 -18.65
C GLY A 224 -1.07 -24.84 -19.06
N SER A 225 -1.97 -25.74 -18.65
CA SER A 225 -3.41 -25.67 -18.99
C SER A 225 -4.14 -24.46 -18.39
N GLN A 226 -3.58 -23.86 -17.33
CA GLN A 226 -4.13 -22.66 -16.69
C GLN A 226 -3.47 -21.35 -17.15
N LYS A 227 -2.70 -21.39 -18.23
CA LYS A 227 -2.23 -20.19 -18.90
C LYS A 227 -3.38 -19.50 -19.63
N ILE A 228 -3.55 -18.22 -19.36
CA ILE A 228 -4.57 -17.39 -19.99
C ILE A 228 -3.96 -16.10 -20.55
N SER A 229 -4.61 -15.49 -21.54
CA SER A 229 -4.19 -14.19 -22.08
C SER A 229 -4.58 -13.04 -21.15
N GLY A 230 -3.98 -11.86 -21.36
CA GLY A 230 -4.41 -10.64 -20.65
C GLY A 230 -5.90 -10.31 -20.86
N GLU A 231 -6.45 -10.57 -22.05
CA GLU A 231 -7.89 -10.41 -22.31
C GLU A 231 -8.75 -11.37 -21.47
N ALA A 232 -8.37 -12.64 -21.39
CA ALA A 232 -9.08 -13.62 -20.58
C ALA A 232 -8.96 -13.31 -19.07
N LEU A 233 -7.80 -12.81 -18.63
CA LEU A 233 -7.59 -12.39 -17.25
C LEU A 233 -8.42 -11.14 -16.89
N LYS A 234 -8.50 -10.16 -17.80
CA LYS A 234 -9.42 -9.01 -17.68
C LYS A 234 -10.87 -9.45 -17.52
N ASP A 235 -11.33 -10.38 -18.34
CA ASP A 235 -12.71 -10.87 -18.29
C ASP A 235 -12.99 -11.69 -17.01
N LEU A 236 -11.97 -12.39 -16.48
CA LEU A 236 -12.04 -13.02 -15.16
C LEU A 236 -12.23 -11.98 -14.04
N TYR A 237 -11.48 -10.87 -14.04
CA TYR A 237 -11.70 -9.82 -13.03
C TYR A 237 -13.07 -9.19 -13.14
N LYS A 238 -13.59 -8.98 -14.36
CA LYS A 238 -14.93 -8.46 -14.59
C LYS A 238 -16.02 -9.39 -14.05
N SER A 239 -15.83 -10.71 -14.15
CA SER A 239 -16.77 -11.66 -13.53
C SER A 239 -16.71 -11.59 -12.01
N PHE A 240 -15.53 -11.43 -11.42
CA PHE A 240 -15.44 -11.23 -9.97
C PHE A 240 -16.15 -9.94 -9.51
N VAL A 241 -15.94 -8.83 -10.21
CA VAL A 241 -16.59 -7.54 -9.89
C VAL A 241 -18.12 -7.61 -10.03
N SER A 242 -18.65 -8.43 -10.94
CA SER A 242 -20.10 -8.57 -11.09
C SER A 242 -20.74 -9.48 -10.04
N GLU A 243 -19.98 -10.44 -9.48
CA GLU A 243 -20.46 -11.42 -8.50
C GLU A 243 -20.19 -11.02 -7.05
N TYR A 244 -19.18 -10.19 -6.80
CA TYR A 244 -18.68 -9.82 -5.47
C TYR A 244 -18.58 -8.30 -5.29
N PRO A 245 -18.66 -7.78 -4.05
CA PRO A 245 -18.55 -6.34 -3.78
C PRO A 245 -17.08 -5.88 -3.85
N ILE A 246 -16.41 -6.11 -4.97
CA ILE A 246 -15.02 -5.70 -5.20
C ILE A 246 -15.01 -4.24 -5.68
N VAL A 247 -14.27 -3.40 -4.95
CA VAL A 247 -14.17 -1.96 -5.24
C VAL A 247 -12.76 -1.52 -5.61
N SER A 248 -11.76 -2.38 -5.44
CA SER A 248 -10.36 -2.08 -5.74
C SER A 248 -9.63 -3.34 -6.21
N ILE A 249 -8.86 -3.23 -7.29
CA ILE A 249 -7.97 -4.26 -7.81
C ILE A 249 -6.60 -3.62 -8.04
N GLU A 250 -5.60 -4.15 -7.36
CA GLU A 250 -4.19 -3.77 -7.46
C GLU A 250 -3.44 -4.79 -8.32
N ASP A 251 -2.52 -4.27 -9.12
CA ASP A 251 -1.66 -4.98 -10.05
C ASP A 251 -2.33 -6.12 -10.85
N PRO A 252 -3.44 -5.83 -11.57
CA PRO A 252 -4.18 -6.83 -12.34
C PRO A 252 -3.38 -7.47 -13.48
N PHE A 253 -2.32 -6.80 -13.96
CA PHE A 253 -1.48 -7.24 -15.07
C PHE A 253 0.00 -6.99 -14.75
N ASP A 254 0.88 -7.60 -15.55
CA ASP A 254 2.32 -7.42 -15.46
C ASP A 254 2.71 -5.93 -15.48
N GLN A 255 3.77 -5.59 -14.75
CA GLN A 255 4.27 -4.22 -14.59
C GLN A 255 4.50 -3.47 -15.92
N ASP A 256 4.69 -4.16 -17.05
CA ASP A 256 4.86 -3.55 -18.37
C ASP A 256 3.73 -3.87 -19.38
N ASP A 257 2.63 -4.47 -18.94
CA ASP A 257 1.44 -4.73 -19.76
C ASP A 257 0.47 -3.52 -19.79
N TRP A 258 1.00 -2.37 -20.22
CA TRP A 258 0.28 -1.09 -20.29
C TRP A 258 -1.03 -1.17 -21.09
N GLU A 259 -1.09 -2.05 -22.09
CA GLU A 259 -2.25 -2.24 -22.96
C GLU A 259 -3.45 -2.78 -22.18
N HIS A 260 -3.27 -3.88 -21.43
CA HIS A 260 -4.39 -4.49 -20.69
C HIS A 260 -4.81 -3.65 -19.49
N TYR A 261 -3.87 -2.94 -18.84
CA TYR A 261 -4.18 -1.91 -17.85
C TYR A 261 -5.14 -0.85 -18.41
N ALA A 262 -4.80 -0.23 -19.54
CA ALA A 262 -5.63 0.80 -20.15
C ALA A 262 -7.00 0.27 -20.59
N LYS A 263 -7.06 -0.95 -21.15
CA LYS A 263 -8.33 -1.60 -21.52
C LYS A 263 -9.23 -1.83 -20.29
N MET A 264 -8.71 -2.45 -19.23
CA MET A 264 -9.48 -2.73 -18.01
C MET A 264 -9.94 -1.43 -17.34
N THR A 265 -9.07 -0.44 -17.23
CA THR A 265 -9.41 0.87 -16.67
C THR A 265 -10.47 1.58 -17.50
N GLY A 266 -10.41 1.48 -18.84
CA GLY A 266 -11.45 2.00 -19.73
C GLY A 266 -12.81 1.32 -19.60
N GLU A 267 -12.83 0.01 -19.32
CA GLU A 267 -14.06 -0.78 -19.22
C GLU A 267 -14.75 -0.67 -17.84
N ILE A 268 -13.98 -0.73 -16.74
CA ILE A 268 -14.55 -0.80 -15.37
C ILE A 268 -14.02 0.25 -14.39
N GLY A 269 -13.04 1.08 -14.78
CA GLY A 269 -12.35 2.02 -13.89
C GLY A 269 -13.23 3.11 -13.26
N THR A 270 -14.43 3.36 -13.81
CA THR A 270 -15.40 4.26 -13.16
C THR A 270 -15.93 3.64 -11.86
N ASN A 271 -16.24 2.35 -11.88
CA ASN A 271 -16.88 1.64 -10.76
C ASN A 271 -15.85 1.02 -9.81
N VAL A 272 -14.69 0.62 -10.33
CA VAL A 272 -13.64 -0.08 -9.58
C VAL A 272 -12.36 0.74 -9.60
N GLN A 273 -11.70 0.84 -8.45
CA GLN A 273 -10.36 1.40 -8.37
C GLN A 273 -9.35 0.41 -8.97
N ILE A 274 -8.54 0.88 -9.92
CA ILE A 274 -7.41 0.13 -10.49
C ILE A 274 -6.15 0.76 -9.92
N VAL A 275 -5.49 0.05 -9.03
CA VAL A 275 -4.29 0.52 -8.32
C VAL A 275 -3.05 0.03 -9.06
N GLY A 276 -2.12 0.93 -9.36
CA GLY A 276 -0.79 0.55 -9.82
C GLY A 276 0.21 0.57 -8.68
N ASP A 277 0.87 -0.57 -8.44
CA ASP A 277 2.00 -0.75 -7.53
C ASP A 277 3.28 -1.01 -8.32
N ASP A 278 3.55 -2.22 -8.79
CA ASP A 278 4.72 -2.54 -9.61
C ASP A 278 4.71 -1.78 -10.94
N LEU A 279 3.51 -1.50 -11.46
CA LEU A 279 3.33 -0.63 -12.63
C LEU A 279 3.92 0.77 -12.41
N LEU A 280 3.87 1.30 -11.19
CA LEU A 280 4.20 2.70 -10.89
C LEU A 280 5.47 2.85 -10.06
N VAL A 281 5.78 1.89 -9.19
CA VAL A 281 6.84 1.86 -8.18
C VAL A 281 7.03 3.20 -7.46
N THR A 282 5.91 3.89 -7.17
CA THR A 282 5.90 5.24 -6.60
C THR A 282 6.77 6.26 -7.37
N ASN A 283 7.08 6.01 -8.64
CA ASN A 283 7.98 6.82 -9.46
C ASN A 283 7.22 7.88 -10.25
N PRO A 284 7.51 9.20 -10.07
CA PRO A 284 6.81 10.27 -10.77
C PRO A 284 6.79 10.14 -12.31
N LYS A 285 7.84 9.61 -12.94
CA LYS A 285 7.86 9.41 -14.41
C LYS A 285 6.93 8.27 -14.85
N ARG A 286 6.88 7.16 -14.10
CA ARG A 286 5.93 6.07 -14.38
C ARG A 286 4.49 6.50 -14.09
N VAL A 287 4.27 7.27 -13.03
CA VAL A 287 2.96 7.91 -12.74
C VAL A 287 2.53 8.80 -13.90
N GLN A 288 3.40 9.66 -14.43
CA GLN A 288 3.06 10.49 -15.59
C GLN A 288 2.67 9.65 -16.81
N LYS A 289 3.48 8.62 -17.15
CA LYS A 289 3.16 7.71 -18.26
C LYS A 289 1.81 7.02 -18.07
N ALA A 290 1.49 6.60 -16.85
CA ALA A 290 0.24 5.94 -16.52
C ALA A 290 -0.97 6.88 -16.60
N ILE A 291 -0.80 8.16 -16.23
CA ILE A 291 -1.80 9.21 -16.43
C ILE A 291 -2.05 9.41 -17.93
N ASP A 292 -0.98 9.59 -18.72
CA ASP A 292 -1.08 9.86 -20.16
C ASP A 292 -1.72 8.69 -20.93
N SER A 293 -1.41 7.46 -20.52
CA SER A 293 -1.97 6.23 -21.12
C SER A 293 -3.30 5.77 -20.51
N LYS A 294 -3.78 6.44 -19.45
CA LYS A 294 -4.98 6.03 -18.68
C LYS A 294 -4.91 4.58 -18.20
N ALA A 295 -3.72 4.14 -17.79
CA ALA A 295 -3.44 2.75 -17.43
C ALA A 295 -4.14 2.35 -16.12
N CYS A 296 -4.21 3.25 -15.15
CA CYS A 296 -4.85 3.01 -13.85
C CYS A 296 -5.52 4.30 -13.34
N ASN A 297 -6.12 4.25 -12.15
CA ASN A 297 -6.80 5.40 -11.55
C ASN A 297 -6.51 5.56 -10.04
N ALA A 298 -5.54 4.82 -9.53
CA ALA A 298 -5.01 4.99 -8.19
C ALA A 298 -3.52 4.62 -8.12
N LEU A 299 -2.81 5.33 -7.25
CA LEU A 299 -1.41 5.07 -6.90
C LEU A 299 -1.33 4.24 -5.61
N LEU A 300 -0.58 3.15 -5.61
CA LEU A 300 -0.07 2.59 -4.37
C LEU A 300 1.20 3.35 -3.94
N LEU A 301 1.13 4.03 -2.80
CA LEU A 301 2.21 4.84 -2.26
C LEU A 301 3.06 4.00 -1.30
N LYS A 302 4.23 3.54 -1.76
CA LYS A 302 5.26 2.91 -0.94
C LYS A 302 6.49 3.83 -0.87
N VAL A 303 6.64 4.54 0.24
CA VAL A 303 7.71 5.55 0.42
C VAL A 303 9.12 5.00 0.16
N ASN A 304 9.35 3.71 0.40
CA ASN A 304 10.65 3.10 0.19
C ASN A 304 10.93 2.63 -1.25
N GLN A 305 9.90 2.54 -2.12
CA GLN A 305 10.12 2.34 -3.55
C GLN A 305 10.76 3.60 -4.17
N ILE A 306 10.31 4.79 -3.75
CA ILE A 306 10.85 6.05 -4.26
C ILE A 306 12.05 6.56 -3.46
N GLY A 307 12.09 6.35 -2.13
CA GLY A 307 13.28 6.54 -1.29
C GLY A 307 13.41 7.90 -0.58
N SER A 308 12.43 8.81 -0.70
CA SER A 308 12.38 10.05 0.11
C SER A 308 10.95 10.51 0.37
N VAL A 309 10.75 11.30 1.43
CA VAL A 309 9.44 11.90 1.75
C VAL A 309 9.04 12.89 0.66
N THR A 310 9.97 13.72 0.19
CA THR A 310 9.70 14.75 -0.83
C THR A 310 9.20 14.14 -2.15
N GLU A 311 9.89 13.13 -2.68
CA GLU A 311 9.46 12.48 -3.93
C GLU A 311 8.16 11.68 -3.75
N SER A 312 7.91 11.15 -2.54
CA SER A 312 6.63 10.52 -2.19
C SER A 312 5.47 11.53 -2.27
N ILE A 313 5.65 12.74 -1.70
CA ILE A 313 4.65 13.82 -1.75
C ILE A 313 4.42 14.27 -3.19
N GLU A 314 5.46 14.34 -4.01
CA GLU A 314 5.34 14.68 -5.43
C GLU A 314 4.48 13.68 -6.19
N ALA A 315 4.72 12.38 -6.02
CA ALA A 315 3.92 11.32 -6.64
C ALA A 315 2.45 11.40 -6.22
N VAL A 316 2.17 11.60 -4.93
CA VAL A 316 0.79 11.80 -4.42
C VAL A 316 0.13 13.02 -5.06
N ARG A 317 0.84 14.16 -5.11
CA ARG A 317 0.31 15.40 -5.66
C ARG A 317 -0.03 15.25 -7.15
N MET A 318 0.82 14.56 -7.92
CA MET A 318 0.56 14.26 -9.33
C MET A 318 -0.70 13.39 -9.49
N SER A 319 -0.81 12.32 -8.72
CA SER A 319 -1.98 11.43 -8.76
C SER A 319 -3.27 12.18 -8.40
N LYS A 320 -3.27 12.95 -7.30
CA LYS A 320 -4.44 13.73 -6.89
C LYS A 320 -4.88 14.74 -7.96
N LYS A 321 -3.93 15.45 -8.58
CA LYS A 321 -4.22 16.39 -9.68
C LYS A 321 -4.79 15.72 -10.92
N ALA A 322 -4.48 14.45 -11.14
CA ALA A 322 -5.07 13.62 -12.20
C ALA A 322 -6.43 13.02 -11.82
N GLY A 323 -6.96 13.33 -10.64
CA GLY A 323 -8.24 12.78 -10.14
C GLY A 323 -8.11 11.36 -9.59
N TRP A 324 -6.90 10.87 -9.31
CA TRP A 324 -6.66 9.51 -8.87
C TRP A 324 -6.75 9.35 -7.35
N GLY A 325 -7.21 8.18 -6.92
CA GLY A 325 -7.04 7.73 -5.54
C GLY A 325 -5.56 7.53 -5.20
N VAL A 326 -5.23 7.56 -3.91
CA VAL A 326 -3.89 7.20 -3.43
C VAL A 326 -4.06 6.28 -2.24
N MET A 327 -3.45 5.10 -2.29
CA MET A 327 -3.43 4.16 -1.18
C MET A 327 -2.06 4.12 -0.56
N THR A 328 -1.94 4.63 0.66
CA THR A 328 -0.71 4.50 1.44
C THR A 328 -0.48 3.03 1.77
N SER A 329 0.73 2.53 1.56
CA SER A 329 1.02 1.11 1.73
C SER A 329 2.20 0.85 2.65
N HIS A 330 2.06 -0.20 3.45
CA HIS A 330 3.18 -0.90 4.08
C HIS A 330 4.03 -1.68 3.07
N ARG A 331 4.96 -2.46 3.61
CA ARG A 331 5.70 -3.53 2.91
C ARG A 331 5.51 -4.86 3.64
N SER A 332 5.70 -5.97 2.94
CA SER A 332 5.66 -7.33 3.53
C SER A 332 6.68 -7.47 4.67
N GLY A 333 7.89 -6.91 4.52
CA GLY A 333 8.83 -6.70 5.62
C GLY A 333 8.63 -5.33 6.28
N GLU A 334 7.95 -5.29 7.42
CA GLU A 334 7.76 -4.06 8.22
C GLU A 334 8.46 -4.12 9.58
N THR A 335 8.41 -2.98 10.25
CA THR A 335 8.97 -2.60 11.54
C THR A 335 7.85 -2.07 12.44
N GLU A 336 8.18 -1.72 13.67
CA GLU A 336 7.32 -1.04 14.62
C GLU A 336 7.04 0.44 14.28
N ASP A 337 7.81 1.04 13.36
CA ASP A 337 7.70 2.46 13.01
C ASP A 337 6.31 2.80 12.47
N THR A 338 5.70 3.90 12.89
CA THR A 338 4.32 4.25 12.52
C THR A 338 4.20 5.34 11.46
N PHE A 339 5.29 5.71 10.77
CA PHE A 339 5.33 6.88 9.89
C PHE A 339 4.23 6.89 8.83
N ILE A 340 3.93 5.74 8.22
CA ILE A 340 2.93 5.67 7.15
C ILE A 340 1.49 5.95 7.63
N ALA A 341 1.21 5.81 8.94
CA ALA A 341 -0.06 6.23 9.51
C ALA A 341 -0.19 7.76 9.48
N ASP A 342 0.81 8.47 10.01
CA ASP A 342 0.89 9.92 9.96
C ASP A 342 0.95 10.45 8.52
N LEU A 343 1.62 9.72 7.62
CA LEU A 343 1.68 10.03 6.19
C LEU A 343 0.32 9.94 5.53
N ALA A 344 -0.45 8.87 5.75
CA ALA A 344 -1.78 8.71 5.16
C ALA A 344 -2.73 9.86 5.54
N VAL A 345 -2.67 10.29 6.81
CA VAL A 345 -3.47 11.42 7.32
C VAL A 345 -2.94 12.74 6.80
N GLY A 346 -1.63 13.00 6.91
CA GLY A 346 -1.02 14.25 6.48
C GLY A 346 -1.13 14.48 4.97
N LEU A 347 -1.10 13.40 4.19
CA LEU A 347 -1.34 13.44 2.75
C LEU A 347 -2.81 13.34 2.36
N SER A 348 -3.71 13.13 3.32
CA SER A 348 -5.15 12.98 3.10
C SER A 348 -5.45 12.00 1.96
N THR A 349 -4.83 10.81 2.02
CA THR A 349 -4.91 9.81 0.95
C THR A 349 -6.26 9.10 0.89
N GLY A 350 -6.99 9.08 2.02
CA GLY A 350 -8.34 8.52 2.12
C GLY A 350 -8.37 6.99 2.25
N GLN A 351 -7.25 6.31 2.07
CA GLN A 351 -7.14 4.85 2.14
C GLN A 351 -5.70 4.41 2.47
N ILE A 352 -5.59 3.32 3.22
CA ILE A 352 -4.31 2.75 3.66
C ILE A 352 -4.40 1.22 3.66
N LYS A 353 -3.41 0.52 3.09
CA LYS A 353 -3.19 -0.91 3.33
C LYS A 353 -1.96 -1.10 4.19
N THR A 354 -2.14 -1.66 5.39
CA THR A 354 -1.03 -1.91 6.31
C THR A 354 -1.13 -3.27 7.01
N GLY A 355 -1.63 -4.27 6.28
CA GLY A 355 -1.75 -5.67 6.70
C GLY A 355 -3.04 -6.01 7.43
N ALA A 356 -3.13 -7.22 7.93
CA ALA A 356 -4.25 -7.69 8.74
C ALA A 356 -4.35 -6.92 10.08
N PRO A 357 -5.49 -6.99 10.79
CA PRO A 357 -5.55 -6.63 12.20
C PRO A 357 -4.87 -7.71 13.08
N CYS A 358 -3.66 -8.12 12.72
CA CYS A 358 -2.83 -9.13 13.35
C CYS A 358 -1.35 -8.77 13.11
N ARG A 359 -0.48 -9.16 14.06
CA ARG A 359 0.96 -8.84 14.11
C ARG A 359 1.25 -7.35 14.38
N SER A 360 2.18 -7.09 15.29
CA SER A 360 2.32 -5.76 15.89
C SER A 360 2.92 -4.71 14.96
N GLU A 361 3.73 -5.11 13.98
CA GLU A 361 4.24 -4.22 12.94
C GLU A 361 3.13 -3.66 12.04
N ARG A 362 1.97 -4.35 11.99
CA ARG A 362 0.73 -3.92 11.32
C ARG A 362 -0.11 -3.06 12.25
N LEU A 363 -0.39 -3.63 13.44
CA LEU A 363 -1.21 -2.97 14.46
C LEU A 363 -0.59 -1.66 14.96
N ALA A 364 0.72 -1.47 14.90
CA ALA A 364 1.37 -0.22 15.25
C ALA A 364 0.81 0.97 14.45
N LYS A 365 0.58 0.78 13.14
CA LYS A 365 0.04 1.82 12.25
C LYS A 365 -1.44 2.05 12.50
N TYR A 366 -2.22 0.98 12.61
CA TYR A 366 -3.65 1.08 12.94
C TYR A 366 -3.88 1.74 14.30
N ASN A 367 -3.09 1.39 15.31
CA ASN A 367 -3.15 2.02 16.63
C ASN A 367 -2.71 3.49 16.58
N GLN A 368 -1.75 3.83 15.72
CA GLN A 368 -1.39 5.23 15.51
C GLN A 368 -2.54 6.03 14.87
N LEU A 369 -3.24 5.46 13.90
CA LEU A 369 -4.43 6.09 13.31
C LEU A 369 -5.57 6.28 14.34
N LEU A 370 -5.76 5.33 15.27
CA LEU A 370 -6.70 5.50 16.39
C LEU A 370 -6.30 6.69 17.29
N ARG A 371 -5.00 6.86 17.58
CA ARG A 371 -4.51 8.00 18.37
C ARG A 371 -4.65 9.33 17.63
N ILE A 372 -4.40 9.35 16.32
CA ILE A 372 -4.58 10.54 15.48
C ILE A 372 -6.07 10.92 15.42
N GLU A 373 -6.97 9.95 15.28
CA GLU A 373 -8.41 10.18 15.34
C GLU A 373 -8.82 10.78 16.71
N GLU A 374 -8.31 10.24 17.81
CA GLU A 374 -8.54 10.77 19.16
C GLU A 374 -8.03 12.21 19.32
N GLU A 375 -6.83 12.51 18.80
CA GLU A 375 -6.23 13.85 18.89
C GLU A 375 -6.97 14.89 18.04
N LEU A 376 -7.44 14.52 16.84
CA LEU A 376 -8.27 15.37 15.99
C LEU A 376 -9.66 15.61 16.58
N GLY A 377 -10.18 14.66 17.36
CA GLY A 377 -11.46 14.77 18.04
C GLY A 377 -12.60 15.08 17.07
N ALA A 378 -13.28 16.21 17.28
CA ALA A 378 -14.41 16.62 16.42
C ALA A 378 -14.00 17.03 14.99
N GLU A 379 -12.72 17.27 14.73
CA GLU A 379 -12.20 17.56 13.39
C GLU A 379 -11.92 16.30 12.57
N ALA A 380 -11.95 15.12 13.19
CA ALA A 380 -11.69 13.85 12.50
C ALA A 380 -12.79 13.53 11.49
N VAL A 381 -12.43 13.47 10.21
CA VAL A 381 -13.31 13.03 9.12
C VAL A 381 -12.82 11.70 8.58
N TYR A 382 -13.64 10.66 8.66
CA TYR A 382 -13.35 9.37 8.04
C TYR A 382 -13.74 9.39 6.56
N ALA A 383 -12.86 8.90 5.68
CA ALA A 383 -13.08 8.95 4.24
C ALA A 383 -14.29 8.12 3.78
N GLY A 384 -14.54 6.97 4.42
CA GLY A 384 -15.69 6.11 4.16
C GLY A 384 -15.89 5.77 2.68
N ALA A 385 -17.11 5.95 2.17
CA ALA A 385 -17.42 5.70 0.76
C ALA A 385 -16.63 6.58 -0.24
N ASN A 386 -16.07 7.71 0.21
CA ASN A 386 -15.30 8.64 -0.62
C ASN A 386 -13.79 8.33 -0.62
N PHE A 387 -13.36 7.14 -0.19
CA PHE A 387 -11.94 6.75 -0.08
C PHE A 387 -11.11 6.96 -1.35
N ARG A 388 -11.74 6.92 -2.54
CA ARG A 388 -11.10 7.13 -3.84
C ARG A 388 -10.91 8.60 -4.21
N THR A 389 -11.71 9.49 -3.64
CA THR A 389 -11.81 10.89 -4.08
C THR A 389 -10.67 11.69 -3.49
N PRO A 390 -9.84 12.38 -4.32
CA PRO A 390 -8.84 13.29 -3.82
C PRO A 390 -9.44 14.37 -2.92
N VAL A 391 -8.86 14.52 -1.73
CA VAL A 391 -9.21 15.62 -0.82
C VAL A 391 -8.57 16.91 -1.34
N GLU A 392 -9.39 17.91 -1.65
CA GLU A 392 -8.97 19.27 -2.01
C GLU A 392 -8.65 20.11 -0.76
N PRO A 393 -7.83 21.18 -0.86
CA PRO A 393 -6.96 21.52 -1.99
C PRO A 393 -5.68 20.66 -1.99
N TYR A 394 -5.07 20.49 -3.17
CA TYR A 394 -3.86 19.67 -3.43
C TYR A 394 -2.73 20.43 -4.13
#